data_AF-A0A0W8DEQ6-F1
#
_entry.id   AF-A0A0W8DEQ6-F1
#
_cell.length_a   1.000
_cell.length_b   1.000
_cell.length_c   1.000
_cell.angle_alpha   90.00
_cell.angle_beta   90.00
_cell.angle_gamma   90.00
#
_symmetry.space_group_name_H-M   'P 1'
#
loop_
_entity.id
_entity.type
_entity.pdbx_description
1 polymer ?
#
loop_
_entity_poly.entity_id
_entity_poly.type
_entity_poly.pdbx_seq_one_letter_code
_entity_poly.pdbx_strand_id
1 'polypeptide(L)'
;MWDFGWPSTPKIPIGQVNFVLHAVHLDDNHWGVVIIHLQTTNTSVRVHVHMYEPLISECYHKSMEKVWEGIPKDDHDSATEGKEGLRGYLDRWLTVSKPNSEIVIENVEWVLSPRQPDGSSCGVLVVAQCYNYVTGNITEQTYDVSKNDVKVMRLRILWTILHMSKEIPISDTDAATTTETLQKLQKELG
;
A
#
# COMPACT_ATOMS: atom_id res chain seq x y z
N MET A 1 6.77 5.45 4.26
CA MET A 1 5.73 5.74 5.29
C MET A 1 5.98 4.96 6.57
N TRP A 2 6.31 3.67 6.50
CA TRP A 2 6.75 2.89 7.66
C TRP A 2 7.95 3.50 8.41
N ASP A 3 8.81 4.29 7.75
CA ASP A 3 9.95 5.02 8.35
C ASP A 3 9.62 5.93 9.52
N PHE A 4 8.36 6.34 9.65
CA PHE A 4 7.89 7.17 10.76
C PHE A 4 7.06 6.38 11.80
N GLY A 5 7.07 5.04 11.70
CA GLY A 5 6.24 4.15 12.51
C GLY A 5 4.81 4.00 11.98
N TRP A 6 4.02 3.19 12.70
CA TRP A 6 2.60 3.02 12.38
C TRP A 6 1.74 4.07 13.06
N PRO A 7 0.63 4.50 12.43
CA PRO A 7 -0.29 5.44 13.04
C PRO A 7 -0.96 4.85 14.29
N SER A 8 -1.74 5.68 14.97
CA SER A 8 -2.72 5.20 15.94
C SER A 8 -3.72 4.24 15.29
N THR A 9 -4.26 3.31 16.07
CA THR A 9 -5.24 2.33 15.62
C THR A 9 -6.53 3.04 15.17
N PRO A 10 -7.20 2.57 14.09
CA PRO A 10 -8.47 3.14 13.67
C PRO A 10 -9.56 2.95 14.73
N LYS A 11 -10.57 3.83 14.71
CA LYS A 11 -11.75 3.73 15.59
C LYS A 11 -12.70 2.60 15.18
N ILE A 12 -12.67 2.21 13.91
CA ILE A 12 -13.47 1.09 13.40
C ILE A 12 -12.86 -0.20 13.96
N PRO A 13 -13.65 -1.12 14.55
CA PRO A 13 -13.12 -2.37 15.03
C PRO A 13 -12.51 -3.21 13.90
N ILE A 14 -11.37 -3.85 14.15
CA ILE A 14 -10.70 -4.67 13.12
C ILE A 14 -11.62 -5.77 12.59
N GLY A 15 -12.53 -6.27 13.43
CA GLY A 15 -13.51 -7.29 13.06
C GLY A 15 -14.57 -6.86 12.04
N GLN A 16 -14.65 -5.56 11.73
CA GLN A 16 -15.55 -4.99 10.70
C GLN A 16 -14.82 -4.69 9.40
N VAL A 17 -13.52 -4.99 9.33
CA VAL A 17 -12.68 -4.72 8.16
C VAL A 17 -12.40 -6.03 7.46
N ASN A 18 -12.62 -6.07 6.15
CA ASN A 18 -12.30 -7.24 5.32
C ASN A 18 -10.88 -7.15 4.74
N PHE A 19 -10.39 -5.94 4.47
CA PHE A 19 -9.08 -5.75 3.84
C PHE A 19 -8.28 -4.63 4.49
N VAL A 20 -6.98 -4.88 4.69
CA VAL A 20 -5.98 -3.85 4.97
C VAL A 20 -5.00 -3.84 3.80
N LEU A 21 -4.83 -2.68 3.18
CA LEU A 21 -3.94 -2.49 2.03
C LEU A 21 -2.80 -1.57 2.45
N HIS A 22 -1.56 -2.03 2.32
CA HIS A 22 -0.39 -1.23 2.65
C HIS A 22 0.58 -1.17 1.48
N ALA A 23 0.59 -0.03 0.77
CA ALA A 23 1.60 0.24 -0.25
C ALA A 23 2.96 0.45 0.40
N VAL A 24 3.97 -0.25 -0.10
CA VAL A 24 5.35 -0.21 0.39
C VAL A 24 6.19 0.57 -0.59
N HIS A 25 6.75 1.68 -0.13
CA HIS A 25 7.78 2.41 -0.86
C HIS A 25 9.13 1.71 -0.64
N LEU A 26 9.76 1.31 -1.74
CA LEU A 26 11.02 0.58 -1.77
C LEU A 26 12.10 1.48 -2.37
N ASP A 27 13.36 1.02 -2.30
CA ASP A 27 14.49 1.73 -2.91
C ASP A 27 14.28 1.93 -4.42
N ASP A 28 14.95 2.93 -4.99
CA ASP A 28 14.87 3.32 -6.41
C ASP A 28 13.48 3.77 -6.89
N ASN A 29 12.70 4.41 -5.99
CA ASN A 29 11.32 4.88 -6.24
C ASN A 29 10.37 3.75 -6.68
N HIS A 30 10.65 2.55 -6.20
CA HIS A 30 9.89 1.37 -6.55
C HIS A 30 8.77 1.11 -5.54
N TRP A 31 7.73 0.39 -5.97
CA TRP A 31 6.53 0.17 -5.15
C TRP A 31 6.13 -1.29 -5.14
N GLY A 32 5.87 -1.80 -3.94
CA GLY A 32 5.18 -3.06 -3.70
C GLY A 32 3.93 -2.83 -2.85
N VAL A 33 3.23 -3.90 -2.50
CA VAL A 33 2.07 -3.84 -1.62
C VAL A 33 1.92 -5.10 -0.77
N VAL A 34 1.54 -4.90 0.49
CA VAL A 34 1.05 -5.95 1.38
C VAL A 34 -0.47 -5.84 1.43
N ILE A 35 -1.16 -6.85 0.92
CA ILE A 35 -2.62 -6.96 0.87
C ILE A 35 -3.03 -7.99 1.92
N ILE A 36 -3.79 -7.57 2.90
CA ILE A 36 -4.22 -8.43 4.00
C ILE A 36 -5.73 -8.63 3.90
N HIS A 37 -6.15 -9.88 3.76
CA HIS A 37 -7.54 -10.29 3.84
C HIS A 37 -7.83 -10.80 5.25
N LEU A 38 -8.84 -10.21 5.89
CA LEU A 38 -9.26 -10.47 7.26
C LEU A 38 -10.59 -11.23 7.26
N GLN A 39 -10.64 -12.33 8.00
CA GLN A 39 -11.86 -13.09 8.24
C GLN A 39 -12.10 -13.22 9.73
N THR A 40 -13.15 -12.58 10.22
CA THR A 40 -13.43 -12.50 11.65
C THR A 40 -14.38 -13.62 12.08
N THR A 41 -13.99 -14.34 13.12
CA THR A 41 -14.82 -15.30 13.85
C THR A 41 -15.20 -14.73 15.22
N ASN A 42 -15.93 -15.50 16.02
CA ASN A 42 -16.27 -15.10 17.38
C ASN A 42 -15.03 -14.92 18.27
N THR A 43 -14.01 -15.77 18.09
CA THR A 43 -12.84 -15.86 18.99
C THR A 43 -11.53 -15.42 18.34
N SER A 44 -11.48 -15.27 17.02
CA SER A 44 -10.25 -14.92 16.31
C SER A 44 -10.48 -14.06 15.08
N VAL A 45 -9.42 -13.40 14.63
CA VAL A 45 -9.34 -12.77 13.31
C VAL A 45 -8.31 -13.55 12.51
N ARG A 46 -8.75 -14.20 11.45
CA ARG A 46 -7.89 -14.94 10.54
C ARG A 46 -7.34 -14.00 9.49
N VAL A 47 -6.05 -14.13 9.18
CA VAL A 47 -5.31 -13.18 8.37
C VAL A 47 -4.60 -13.94 7.25
N HIS A 48 -4.95 -13.61 6.01
CA HIS A 48 -4.20 -14.03 4.83
C HIS A 48 -3.45 -12.84 4.29
N VAL A 49 -2.15 -12.99 4.11
CA VAL A 49 -1.26 -11.93 3.66
C VAL A 49 -0.78 -12.26 2.26
N HIS A 50 -1.00 -11.34 1.33
CA HIS A 50 -0.53 -11.41 -0.04
C HIS A 50 0.48 -10.28 -0.25
N MET A 51 1.75 -10.64 -0.44
CA MET A 51 2.82 -9.70 -0.76
C MET A 51 3.00 -9.65 -2.27
N TYR A 52 2.97 -8.46 -2.84
CA TYR A 52 3.09 -8.28 -4.28
C TYR A 52 4.12 -7.20 -4.61
N GLU A 53 5.09 -7.57 -5.43
CA GLU A 53 6.15 -6.72 -5.93
C GLU A 53 6.26 -6.95 -7.45
N PRO A 54 5.89 -5.97 -8.30
CA PRO A 54 5.74 -6.17 -9.75
C PRO A 54 6.99 -6.61 -10.54
N LEU A 55 8.22 -6.37 -10.06
CA LEU A 55 9.46 -6.88 -10.64
C LEU A 55 9.77 -8.32 -10.20
N ILE A 56 9.23 -8.76 -9.06
CA ILE A 56 9.51 -10.06 -8.44
C ILE A 56 11.01 -10.19 -8.17
N SER A 57 11.57 -9.12 -7.60
CA SER A 57 12.97 -9.04 -7.23
C SER A 57 13.16 -9.51 -5.79
N GLU A 58 14.04 -10.49 -5.60
CA GLU A 58 14.38 -11.00 -4.27
C GLU A 58 14.94 -9.92 -3.33
N CYS A 59 15.58 -8.88 -3.85
CA CYS A 59 16.08 -7.79 -3.01
C CYS A 59 14.93 -6.98 -2.37
N TYR A 60 13.87 -6.72 -3.15
CA TYR A 60 12.69 -6.01 -2.66
C TYR A 60 11.83 -6.89 -1.76
N HIS A 61 11.81 -8.20 -1.99
CA HIS A 61 11.08 -9.14 -1.14
C HIS A 61 11.53 -9.03 0.33
N LYS A 62 12.85 -9.03 0.57
CA LYS A 62 13.41 -8.86 1.92
C LYS A 62 12.98 -7.56 2.59
N SER A 63 12.90 -6.46 1.82
CA SER A 63 12.47 -5.17 2.34
C SER A 63 10.99 -5.17 2.72
N MET A 64 10.13 -5.82 1.92
CA MET A 64 8.71 -5.97 2.25
C MET A 64 8.47 -6.90 3.44
N GLU A 65 9.23 -8.00 3.55
CA GLU A 65 9.19 -8.91 4.70
C GLU A 65 9.53 -8.16 6.00
N LYS A 66 10.52 -7.25 5.97
CA LYS A 66 10.82 -6.37 7.11
C LYS A 66 9.67 -5.43 7.47
N VAL A 67 8.94 -4.90 6.49
CA VAL A 67 7.77 -4.06 6.76
C VAL A 67 6.66 -4.87 7.43
N TRP A 68 6.49 -6.13 7.03
CA TRP A 68 5.51 -7.03 7.61
C TRP A 68 5.88 -7.47 9.03
N GLU A 69 7.07 -8.02 9.23
CA GLU A 69 7.52 -8.58 10.52
C GLU A 69 7.98 -7.50 11.51
N GLY A 70 8.56 -6.42 11.01
CA GLY A 70 9.22 -5.40 11.82
C GLY A 70 10.73 -5.60 11.89
N ILE A 71 11.40 -4.70 12.62
CA ILE A 71 12.82 -4.80 12.94
C ILE A 71 12.91 -5.04 14.45
N PRO A 72 13.43 -6.19 14.89
CA PRO A 72 13.67 -6.41 16.31
C PRO A 72 14.59 -5.35 16.88
N LYS A 73 14.42 -5.05 18.16
CA LYS A 73 15.42 -4.28 18.90
C LYS A 73 16.71 -5.11 18.97
N ASP A 74 17.85 -4.50 18.69
CA ASP A 74 19.14 -5.15 18.94
C ASP A 74 19.47 -4.98 20.43
N ASP A 75 19.59 -6.10 21.14
CA ASP A 75 19.94 -6.11 22.56
C ASP A 75 21.40 -5.67 22.81
N HIS A 76 22.24 -5.70 21.77
CA HIS A 76 23.65 -5.28 21.82
C HIS A 76 23.88 -3.83 21.42
N ASP A 77 22.91 -3.17 20.79
CA ASP A 77 22.96 -1.76 20.44
C ASP A 77 21.75 -1.01 21.00
N SER A 78 21.94 -0.43 22.18
CA SER A 78 20.91 0.35 22.88
C SER A 78 20.40 1.57 22.09
N ALA A 79 21.07 1.96 21.00
CA ALA A 79 20.66 3.08 20.15
C ALA A 79 19.64 2.69 19.06
N THR A 80 19.49 1.40 18.73
CA THR A 80 18.47 0.95 17.78
C THR A 80 17.18 0.62 18.52
N GLU A 81 16.22 1.54 18.50
CA GLU A 81 14.85 1.21 18.85
C GLU A 81 14.28 0.27 17.78
N GLY A 82 13.78 -0.90 18.19
CA GLY A 82 13.08 -1.81 17.28
C GLY A 82 11.89 -1.11 16.62
N LYS A 83 11.51 -1.59 15.43
CA LYS A 83 10.46 -0.99 14.62
C LYS A 83 9.30 -1.97 14.48
N GLU A 84 8.13 -1.58 14.98
CA GLU A 84 6.91 -2.40 14.87
C GLU A 84 6.63 -2.74 13.40
N GLY A 85 6.37 -4.00 13.10
CA GLY A 85 5.92 -4.45 11.77
C GLY A 85 4.41 -4.30 11.60
N LEU A 86 3.93 -4.43 10.37
CA LEU A 86 2.49 -4.39 10.08
C LEU A 86 1.73 -5.46 10.86
N ARG A 87 2.35 -6.62 11.10
CA ARG A 87 1.80 -7.66 11.98
C ARG A 87 1.54 -7.14 13.40
N GLY A 88 2.54 -6.50 14.02
CA GLY A 88 2.41 -5.93 15.36
C GLY A 88 1.35 -4.83 15.41
N TYR A 89 1.26 -4.02 14.35
CA TYR A 89 0.18 -3.04 14.21
C TYR A 89 -1.21 -3.69 14.21
N LEU A 90 -1.40 -4.81 13.50
CA LEU A 90 -2.67 -5.55 13.52
C LEU A 90 -2.97 -6.15 14.90
N ASP A 91 -1.96 -6.66 15.60
CA ASP A 91 -2.14 -7.21 16.96
C ASP A 91 -2.57 -6.12 17.95
N ARG A 92 -1.96 -4.93 17.85
CA ARG A 92 -2.38 -3.73 18.59
C ARG A 92 -3.79 -3.29 18.17
N TRP A 93 -4.06 -3.35 16.86
CA TRP A 93 -5.36 -3.37 16.18
C TRP A 93 -6.45 -4.07 17.00
N LEU A 94 -6.23 -5.38 17.11
CA LEU A 94 -7.13 -6.33 17.72
C LEU A 94 -7.25 -6.12 19.23
N THR A 95 -6.14 -5.90 19.93
CA THR A 95 -6.11 -5.72 21.39
C THR A 95 -7.05 -4.58 21.83
N VAL A 96 -7.07 -3.48 21.09
CA VAL A 96 -7.93 -2.32 21.38
C VAL A 96 -9.39 -2.59 21.00
N SER A 97 -9.63 -3.27 19.88
CA SER A 97 -10.97 -3.34 19.28
C SER A 97 -11.78 -4.59 19.61
N LYS A 98 -11.13 -5.70 19.95
CA LYS A 98 -11.76 -6.95 20.36
C LYS A 98 -10.87 -7.69 21.38
N PRO A 99 -10.88 -7.24 22.65
CA PRO A 99 -10.12 -7.90 23.72
C PRO A 99 -10.50 -9.38 23.84
N ASN A 100 -9.53 -10.24 24.16
CA ASN A 100 -9.68 -11.70 24.27
C ASN A 100 -9.91 -12.44 22.95
N SER A 101 -9.60 -11.81 21.81
CA SER A 101 -9.45 -12.50 20.53
C SER A 101 -7.98 -12.55 20.13
N GLU A 102 -7.65 -13.50 19.26
CA GLU A 102 -6.30 -13.65 18.72
C GLU A 102 -6.26 -13.44 17.21
N ILE A 103 -5.12 -12.98 16.71
CA ILE A 103 -4.78 -13.03 15.29
C ILE A 103 -4.26 -14.42 14.95
N VAL A 104 -4.83 -15.03 13.92
CA VAL A 104 -4.35 -16.28 13.34
C VAL A 104 -3.86 -15.99 11.92
N ILE A 105 -2.54 -15.95 11.74
CA ILE A 105 -1.95 -15.84 10.40
C ILE A 105 -2.09 -17.20 9.70
N GLU A 106 -3.00 -17.32 8.73
CA GLU A 106 -3.22 -18.56 7.99
C GLU A 106 -2.15 -18.78 6.91
N ASN A 107 -1.82 -17.72 6.17
CA ASN A 107 -0.81 -17.77 5.12
C ASN A 107 -0.14 -16.41 4.91
N VAL A 108 1.12 -16.45 4.48
CA VAL A 108 1.85 -15.31 3.91
C VAL A 108 2.39 -15.78 2.56
N GLU A 109 1.82 -15.26 1.48
CA GLU A 109 2.17 -15.68 0.13
C GLU A 109 2.73 -14.53 -0.72
N TRP A 110 3.67 -14.89 -1.58
CA TRP A 110 4.16 -14.03 -2.64
C TRP A 110 3.29 -14.18 -3.88
N VAL A 111 2.68 -13.07 -4.29
CA VAL A 111 1.98 -12.97 -5.56
C VAL A 111 3.02 -12.75 -6.65
N LEU A 112 3.17 -13.72 -7.54
CA LEU A 112 4.21 -13.73 -8.56
C LEU A 112 3.71 -13.30 -9.95
N SER A 113 2.54 -12.67 -10.02
CA SER A 113 1.94 -12.16 -11.26
C SER A 113 0.93 -11.05 -10.95
N PRO A 114 0.71 -10.10 -11.87
CA PRO A 114 1.46 -9.92 -13.12
C PRO A 114 2.86 -9.36 -12.90
N ARG A 115 3.80 -9.60 -13.83
CA ARG A 115 5.10 -8.89 -13.84
C ARG A 115 4.97 -7.55 -14.54
N GLN A 116 5.65 -6.52 -14.05
CA GLN A 116 5.70 -5.25 -14.77
C GLN A 116 6.51 -5.38 -16.07
N PRO A 117 6.00 -4.85 -17.20
CA PRO A 117 6.67 -4.96 -18.50
C PRO A 117 7.75 -3.88 -18.74
N ASP A 118 7.93 -2.98 -17.79
CA ASP A 118 8.88 -1.86 -17.84
C ASP A 118 9.40 -1.54 -16.43
N GLY A 119 10.31 -0.57 -16.31
CA GLY A 119 10.91 -0.17 -15.03
C GLY A 119 10.15 0.92 -14.26
N SER A 120 8.91 1.25 -14.61
CA SER A 120 8.22 2.46 -14.13
C SER A 120 6.74 2.28 -13.79
N SER A 121 6.21 1.06 -13.90
CA SER A 121 4.77 0.80 -13.82
C SER A 121 4.33 0.19 -12.51
N CYS A 122 5.23 0.06 -11.54
CA CYS A 122 5.00 -0.62 -10.28
C CYS A 122 3.79 -0.06 -9.52
N GLY A 123 3.66 1.27 -9.43
CA GLY A 123 2.49 1.90 -8.80
C GLY A 123 1.16 1.58 -9.48
N VAL A 124 1.13 1.49 -10.82
CA VAL A 124 -0.08 1.13 -11.58
C VAL A 124 -0.49 -0.30 -11.26
N LEU A 125 0.48 -1.21 -11.22
CA LEU A 125 0.23 -2.63 -10.96
C LEU A 125 -0.14 -2.87 -9.49
N VAL A 126 0.47 -2.16 -8.53
CA VAL A 126 0.06 -2.18 -7.12
C VAL A 126 -1.41 -1.77 -6.97
N VAL A 127 -1.84 -0.68 -7.61
CA VAL A 127 -3.25 -0.24 -7.55
C VAL A 127 -4.19 -1.27 -8.17
N ALA A 128 -3.82 -1.82 -9.32
CA ALA A 128 -4.60 -2.86 -9.99
C ALA A 128 -4.75 -4.12 -9.13
N GLN A 129 -3.67 -4.56 -8.48
CA GLN A 129 -3.71 -5.75 -7.63
C GLN A 129 -4.60 -5.52 -6.41
N CYS A 130 -4.47 -4.37 -5.73
CA CYS A 130 -5.39 -3.98 -4.68
C CYS A 130 -6.85 -4.02 -5.12
N TYR A 131 -7.15 -3.43 -6.27
CA TYR A 131 -8.51 -3.42 -6.82
C TYR A 131 -9.03 -4.84 -7.07
N ASN A 132 -8.21 -5.72 -7.65
CA ASN A 132 -8.59 -7.10 -7.94
C ASN A 132 -8.91 -7.90 -6.66
N TYR A 133 -8.13 -7.74 -5.60
CA TYR A 133 -8.42 -8.39 -4.32
C TYR A 133 -9.70 -7.85 -3.67
N VAL A 134 -9.87 -6.53 -3.63
CA VAL A 134 -11.05 -5.92 -2.98
C VAL A 134 -12.35 -6.23 -3.73
N THR A 135 -12.30 -6.37 -5.05
CA THR A 135 -13.47 -6.66 -5.89
C THR A 135 -13.73 -8.15 -6.14
N GLY A 136 -12.81 -9.03 -5.74
CA GLY A 136 -12.92 -10.47 -5.98
C GLY A 136 -12.61 -10.91 -7.42
N ASN A 137 -11.99 -10.05 -8.23
CA ASN A 137 -11.60 -10.34 -9.62
C ASN A 137 -10.29 -11.15 -9.69
N ILE A 138 -10.34 -12.40 -9.26
CA ILE A 138 -9.15 -13.26 -9.12
C ILE A 138 -8.52 -13.60 -10.49
N THR A 139 -9.32 -13.69 -11.56
CA THR A 139 -8.83 -14.01 -12.91
C THR A 139 -7.90 -12.96 -13.50
N GLU A 140 -8.01 -11.71 -13.05
CA GLU A 140 -7.17 -10.60 -13.51
C GLU A 140 -5.82 -10.53 -12.76
N GLN A 141 -5.57 -11.43 -11.81
CA GLN A 141 -4.34 -11.46 -11.01
C GLN A 141 -3.18 -12.21 -11.68
N THR A 142 -3.44 -12.97 -12.75
CA THR A 142 -2.45 -13.93 -13.27
C THR A 142 -2.11 -13.79 -14.75
N TYR A 143 -2.63 -12.78 -15.45
CA TYR A 143 -2.35 -12.59 -16.88
C TYR A 143 -1.10 -11.73 -17.10
N ASP A 144 -0.38 -11.97 -18.20
CA ASP A 144 0.79 -11.16 -18.54
C ASP A 144 0.37 -9.75 -18.98
N VAL A 145 0.93 -8.73 -18.31
CA VAL A 145 0.64 -7.33 -18.60
C VAL A 145 1.66 -6.79 -19.59
N SER A 146 1.21 -6.34 -20.75
CA SER A 146 2.07 -5.67 -21.74
C SER A 146 2.22 -4.17 -21.48
N LYS A 147 3.21 -3.54 -22.13
CA LYS A 147 3.37 -2.06 -22.07
C LYS A 147 2.15 -1.30 -22.59
N ASN A 148 1.38 -1.90 -23.51
CA ASN A 148 0.16 -1.28 -24.01
C ASN A 148 -0.98 -1.39 -23.00
N ASP A 149 -1.08 -2.52 -22.29
CA ASP A 149 -2.05 -2.69 -21.21
C ASP A 149 -1.81 -1.66 -20.11
N VAL A 150 -0.55 -1.46 -19.70
CA VAL A 150 -0.17 -0.39 -18.76
C VAL A 150 -0.67 0.98 -19.19
N LYS A 151 -0.51 1.34 -20.48
CA LYS A 151 -1.01 2.64 -20.99
C LYS A 151 -2.51 2.77 -20.81
N VAL A 152 -3.25 1.70 -21.14
CA VAL A 152 -4.71 1.66 -20.96
C VAL A 152 -5.09 1.73 -19.48
N MET A 153 -4.39 1.01 -18.59
CA MET A 153 -4.61 1.04 -17.15
C MET A 153 -4.37 2.43 -16.58
N ARG A 154 -3.27 3.10 -16.96
CA ARG A 154 -2.97 4.49 -16.56
C ARG A 154 -4.09 5.43 -16.98
N LEU A 155 -4.54 5.34 -18.23
CA LEU A 155 -5.65 6.15 -18.74
C LEU A 155 -6.96 5.87 -17.99
N ARG A 156 -7.28 4.61 -17.69
CA ARG A 156 -8.47 4.23 -16.92
C ARG A 156 -8.42 4.77 -15.49
N ILE A 157 -7.29 4.61 -14.80
CA ILE A 157 -7.11 5.14 -13.43
C ILE A 157 -7.27 6.66 -13.45
N LEU A 158 -6.60 7.35 -14.37
CA LEU A 158 -6.70 8.80 -14.51
C LEU A 158 -8.15 9.23 -14.79
N TRP A 159 -8.82 8.57 -15.73
CA TRP A 159 -10.20 8.86 -16.08
C TRP A 159 -11.13 8.67 -14.89
N THR A 160 -10.99 7.56 -14.15
CA THR A 160 -11.76 7.29 -12.93
C THR A 160 -11.54 8.39 -11.89
N ILE A 161 -10.29 8.80 -11.64
CA ILE A 161 -9.99 9.89 -10.71
C ILE A 161 -10.65 11.19 -11.19
N LEU A 162 -10.50 11.57 -12.45
CA LEU A 162 -11.08 12.82 -12.98
C LEU A 162 -12.61 12.83 -12.94
N HIS A 163 -13.26 11.69 -13.22
CA HIS A 163 -14.72 11.61 -13.28
C HIS A 163 -15.38 11.45 -11.92
N MET A 164 -14.67 10.82 -10.97
CA MET A 164 -15.19 10.59 -9.62
C MET A 164 -14.76 11.68 -8.64
N SER A 165 -13.74 12.46 -8.96
CA SER A 165 -13.36 13.62 -8.15
C SER A 165 -14.38 14.72 -8.33
N LYS A 166 -14.90 15.26 -7.23
CA LYS A 166 -15.53 16.58 -7.27
C LYS A 166 -14.43 17.59 -7.47
N GLU A 167 -14.46 18.31 -8.59
CA GLU A 167 -13.59 19.44 -8.81
C GLU A 167 -13.90 20.47 -7.70
N ILE A 168 -12.98 20.62 -6.75
CA ILE A 168 -13.04 21.68 -5.76
C ILE A 168 -12.42 22.90 -6.42
N PRO A 169 -13.15 24.01 -6.61
CA PRO A 169 -12.57 25.23 -7.11
C PRO A 169 -11.36 25.59 -6.25
N ILE A 170 -10.23 25.87 -6.90
CA ILE A 170 -9.06 26.41 -6.21
C ILE A 170 -9.50 27.66 -5.45
N SER A 171 -9.11 27.79 -4.18
CA SER A 171 -9.46 28.97 -3.41
C SER A 171 -8.86 30.21 -4.07
N ASP A 172 -9.50 31.38 -3.97
CA ASP A 172 -8.98 32.61 -4.57
C ASP A 172 -7.53 32.91 -4.13
N THR A 173 -7.20 32.55 -2.89
CA THR A 173 -5.86 32.66 -2.30
C THR A 173 -4.86 31.74 -2.99
N ASP A 174 -5.22 30.47 -3.21
CA ASP A 174 -4.35 29.50 -3.87
C ASP A 174 -4.22 29.81 -5.37
N ALA A 175 -5.28 30.34 -5.99
CA ALA A 175 -5.28 30.76 -7.39
C ALA A 175 -4.35 31.97 -7.61
N ALA A 176 -4.38 32.95 -6.71
CA ALA A 176 -3.46 34.09 -6.72
C ALA A 176 -2.00 33.64 -6.55
N THR A 177 -1.75 32.74 -5.60
CA THR A 177 -0.40 32.19 -5.33
C THR A 177 0.14 31.40 -6.52
N THR A 178 -0.71 30.58 -7.15
CA THR A 178 -0.36 29.82 -8.35
C THR A 178 -0.03 30.74 -9.53
N THR A 179 -0.81 31.81 -9.69
CA THR A 179 -0.59 32.82 -10.74
C THR A 179 0.74 33.56 -10.55
N GLU A 180 1.06 34.01 -9.33
CA GLU A 180 2.36 34.62 -9.02
C GLU A 180 3.53 33.67 -9.26
N THR A 181 3.37 32.40 -8.88
CA THR A 181 4.40 31.38 -9.07
C THR A 181 4.66 31.14 -10.56
N LEU A 182 3.59 31.05 -11.37
CA LEU A 182 3.70 30.90 -12.82
C LEU A 182 4.39 32.11 -13.47
N GLN A 183 4.06 33.33 -13.04
CA GLN A 183 4.70 34.55 -13.54
C GLN A 183 6.20 34.59 -13.21
N LYS A 184 6.59 34.16 -12.00
CA LYS A 184 8.01 34.06 -11.62
C LYS A 184 8.75 33.04 -12.48
N LEU A 185 8.16 31.85 -12.67
CA LEU A 185 8.74 30.81 -13.52
C LEU A 185 8.91 31.27 -14.98
N GLN A 186 7.91 31.95 -15.54
CA GLN A 186 7.99 32.50 -16.90
C GLN A 186 9.07 33.56 -17.05
N LYS A 187 9.36 34.32 -15.98
CA LYS A 187 10.41 35.35 -15.98
C LYS A 187 11.82 34.76 -15.82
N GLU A 188 11.96 33.61 -15.17
CA GLU A 188 13.24 32.92 -15.01
C GLU A 188 13.59 32.00 -16.19
N LEU A 189 12.57 31.52 -16.91
CA LEU A 189 12.72 30.58 -18.04
C LEU A 189 12.65 31.24 -19.42
N GLY A 190 12.32 32.54 -19.50
CA GLY A 190 12.33 33.35 -20.72
C GLY A 190 13.47 34.35 -20.74
#